data_AF-A0A0R0FG64-F1
#
_entry.id   AF-A0A0R0FG64-F1
#
_cell.length_a   1.000
_cell.length_b   1.000
_cell.length_c   1.000
_cell.angle_alpha   90.00
_cell.angle_beta   90.00
_cell.angle_gamma   90.00
#
_symmetry.space_group_name_H-M   'P 1'
#
loop_
_entity.id
_entity.type
_entity.pdbx_description
1 polymer ?
#
loop_
_entity_poly.entity_id
_entity_poly.type
_entity_poly.pdbx_seq_one_letter_code
_entity_poly.pdbx_strand_id
1 'polypeptide(L)'
;MEPEFWDKNPFKATTKVFPPGFHFRPNATNKTRIFYEFILIDTNSVSIKHFKDTNDPNLNTHSTIQILKVLQPKQFGTNLNQPKNFSAPFDPIGYTYWDYVDAWMNFVKWWDFFGPNSEIYPEQVQQGFDQFKRMFNSQESRIPADMMYFSSFALSWIFSWQYKYGKTESNKQFPSLQRHAFIKLWNQFDTSNVAPDKVKIWFQAHPKFLKATDLETSLFLNKKSQLAAFLASSRSKESLAKNLKEVLQILQQQQEEGSSSNKEDNNSSKEEDPFYQNEDDCFGISINDD
;
A
#
# COMPACT_ATOMS: atom_id res chain seq x y z
N MET A 1 -5.53 24.77 -22.06
CA MET A 1 -6.94 24.45 -22.40
C MET A 1 -7.32 25.31 -23.58
N GLU A 2 -7.88 24.76 -24.65
CA GLU A 2 -8.32 25.56 -25.81
C GLU A 2 -9.60 26.35 -25.46
N PRO A 3 -9.86 27.50 -26.10
CA PRO A 3 -10.96 28.40 -25.75
C PRO A 3 -12.35 27.74 -25.75
N GLU A 4 -12.59 26.79 -26.66
CA GLU A 4 -13.87 26.08 -26.81
C GLU A 4 -14.20 25.16 -25.61
N PHE A 5 -13.18 24.57 -24.98
CA PHE A 5 -13.32 23.73 -23.79
C PHE A 5 -13.31 24.53 -22.49
N TRP A 6 -12.99 25.82 -22.54
CA TRP A 6 -12.95 26.68 -21.36
C TRP A 6 -14.35 26.93 -20.79
N ASP A 7 -14.41 27.01 -19.47
CA ASP A 7 -15.58 27.47 -18.70
C ASP A 7 -15.05 28.13 -17.42
N LYS A 8 -15.79 29.09 -16.86
CA LYS A 8 -15.43 29.69 -15.56
C LYS A 8 -15.52 28.67 -14.43
N ASN A 9 -16.44 27.71 -14.54
CA ASN A 9 -16.57 26.59 -13.61
C ASN A 9 -15.73 25.40 -14.12
N PRO A 10 -14.69 24.97 -13.38
CA PRO A 10 -13.84 23.87 -13.82
C PRO A 10 -14.59 22.54 -13.97
N PHE A 11 -15.70 22.33 -13.24
CA PHE A 11 -16.57 21.15 -13.43
C PHE A 11 -17.35 21.19 -14.75
N LYS A 12 -17.68 22.36 -15.28
CA LYS A 12 -18.34 22.45 -16.60
C LYS A 12 -17.33 22.21 -17.72
N ALA A 13 -16.11 22.72 -17.57
CA ALA A 13 -15.04 22.44 -18.52
C ALA A 13 -14.77 20.93 -18.66
N THR A 14 -14.84 20.17 -17.57
CA THR A 14 -14.60 18.72 -17.62
C THR A 14 -15.67 17.96 -18.39
N THR A 15 -16.93 18.40 -18.33
CA THR A 15 -18.02 17.79 -19.13
C THR A 15 -17.86 17.97 -20.64
N LYS A 16 -17.05 18.95 -21.08
CA LYS A 16 -16.69 19.15 -22.49
C LYS A 16 -15.49 18.30 -22.91
N VAL A 17 -14.57 18.03 -21.97
CA VAL A 17 -13.28 17.37 -22.22
C VAL A 17 -13.38 15.84 -22.08
N PHE A 18 -14.17 15.35 -21.13
CA PHE A 18 -14.30 13.92 -20.87
C PHE A 18 -15.62 13.35 -21.41
N PRO A 19 -15.64 12.07 -21.82
CA PRO A 19 -16.89 11.40 -22.14
C PRO A 19 -17.88 11.42 -20.97
N PRO A 20 -19.20 11.40 -21.22
CA PRO A 20 -20.20 11.34 -20.16
C PRO A 20 -19.94 10.19 -19.17
N GLY A 21 -19.94 10.51 -17.86
CA GLY A 21 -19.67 9.54 -16.80
C GLY A 21 -18.18 9.29 -16.47
N PHE A 22 -17.25 9.95 -17.18
CA PHE A 22 -15.82 9.84 -16.91
C PHE A 22 -15.25 11.15 -16.33
N HIS A 23 -14.30 11.00 -15.40
CA HIS A 23 -13.50 12.09 -14.84
C HIS A 23 -12.02 12.04 -15.29
N PHE A 24 -11.73 11.16 -16.26
CA PHE A 24 -10.42 10.87 -16.82
C PHE A 24 -10.59 10.41 -18.28
N ARG A 25 -9.52 10.41 -19.08
CA ARG A 25 -9.54 9.84 -20.43
C ARG A 25 -9.46 8.31 -20.34
N PRO A 26 -10.47 7.54 -20.78
CA PRO A 26 -10.39 6.08 -20.73
C PRO A 26 -9.37 5.55 -21.74
N ASN A 27 -8.59 4.53 -21.34
CA ASN A 27 -7.66 3.83 -22.25
C ASN A 27 -8.37 2.83 -23.18
N ALA A 28 -9.52 2.30 -22.74
CA ALA A 28 -10.39 1.42 -23.52
C ALA A 28 -11.85 1.69 -23.11
N THR A 29 -12.77 1.73 -24.07
CA THR A 29 -14.19 2.04 -23.81
C THR A 29 -14.97 0.87 -23.22
N ASN A 30 -14.53 -0.38 -23.46
CA ASN A 30 -15.22 -1.60 -23.03
C ASN A 30 -14.83 -2.07 -21.62
N LYS A 31 -13.57 -1.91 -21.20
CA LYS A 31 -13.11 -2.25 -19.85
C LYS A 31 -13.37 -1.08 -18.89
N THR A 32 -14.62 -0.97 -18.46
CA THR A 32 -15.10 0.14 -17.62
C THR A 32 -14.62 0.01 -16.18
N ARG A 33 -14.65 1.13 -15.43
CA ARG A 33 -14.48 1.12 -13.96
C ARG A 33 -15.42 0.12 -13.31
N ILE A 34 -16.68 0.09 -13.75
CA ILE A 34 -17.75 -0.76 -13.21
C ILE A 34 -17.41 -2.23 -13.38
N PHE A 35 -16.84 -2.64 -14.51
CA PHE A 35 -16.41 -4.02 -14.74
C PHE A 35 -15.36 -4.46 -13.70
N TYR A 36 -14.28 -3.70 -13.53
CA TYR A 36 -13.24 -4.04 -12.55
C TYR A 36 -13.73 -3.96 -11.11
N GLU A 37 -14.56 -2.97 -10.80
CA GLU A 37 -15.21 -2.81 -9.50
C GLU A 37 -16.06 -4.04 -9.18
N PHE A 38 -16.87 -4.50 -10.15
CA PHE A 38 -17.73 -5.65 -9.96
C PHE A 38 -16.92 -6.94 -9.77
N ILE A 39 -15.80 -7.12 -10.49
CA ILE A 39 -14.90 -8.26 -10.25
C ILE A 39 -14.46 -8.30 -8.78
N LEU A 40 -13.99 -7.17 -8.23
CA LEU A 40 -13.49 -7.12 -6.86
C LEU A 40 -14.60 -7.33 -5.82
N ILE A 41 -15.82 -6.89 -6.09
CA ILE A 41 -16.99 -7.13 -5.24
C ILE A 41 -17.41 -8.60 -5.30
N ASP A 42 -17.55 -9.16 -6.51
CA ASP A 42 -18.02 -10.53 -6.76
C ASP A 42 -17.07 -11.58 -6.15
N THR A 43 -15.76 -11.34 -6.18
CA THR A 43 -14.76 -12.21 -5.52
C THR A 43 -14.71 -12.04 -3.99
N ASN A 44 -15.55 -11.17 -3.42
CA ASN A 44 -15.49 -10.73 -2.02
C ASN A 44 -14.10 -10.19 -1.65
N SER A 45 -13.41 -9.55 -2.61
CA SER A 45 -12.08 -9.00 -2.42
C SER A 45 -12.12 -7.62 -1.78
N VAL A 46 -13.15 -6.85 -2.11
CA VAL A 46 -13.47 -5.55 -1.50
C VAL A 46 -14.95 -5.49 -1.16
N SER A 47 -15.30 -4.67 -0.18
CA SER A 47 -16.66 -4.21 0.05
C SER A 47 -16.73 -2.73 -0.30
N ILE A 48 -17.63 -2.37 -1.23
CA ILE A 48 -17.85 -1.00 -1.65
C ILE A 48 -19.29 -0.62 -1.34
N LYS A 49 -19.47 0.56 -0.73
CA LYS A 49 -20.79 1.13 -0.49
C LYS A 49 -20.82 2.55 -1.00
N HIS A 50 -21.76 2.81 -1.91
CA HIS A 50 -22.01 4.15 -2.44
C HIS A 50 -23.16 4.81 -1.67
N PHE A 51 -22.95 6.06 -1.28
CA PHE A 51 -23.97 6.88 -0.62
C PHE A 51 -24.49 7.88 -1.63
N LYS A 52 -25.81 7.92 -1.79
CA LYS A 52 -26.48 8.76 -2.79
C LYS A 52 -26.86 10.12 -2.22
N ASP A 53 -26.97 11.11 -3.08
CA ASP A 53 -27.55 12.40 -2.71
C ASP A 53 -29.06 12.22 -2.46
N THR A 54 -29.58 12.84 -1.41
CA THR A 54 -31.02 12.76 -1.06
C THR A 54 -31.90 13.40 -2.14
N ASN A 55 -31.38 14.38 -2.87
CA ASN A 55 -32.10 15.12 -3.90
C ASN A 55 -31.87 14.54 -5.32
N ASP A 56 -30.74 13.85 -5.56
CA ASP A 56 -30.44 13.19 -6.83
C ASP A 56 -29.84 11.77 -6.63
N PRO A 57 -30.62 10.70 -6.80
CA PRO A 57 -30.16 9.33 -6.60
C PRO A 57 -29.10 8.87 -7.63
N ASN A 58 -28.89 9.61 -8.72
CA ASN A 58 -27.84 9.29 -9.69
C ASN A 58 -26.46 9.75 -9.21
N LEU A 59 -26.40 10.72 -8.29
CA LEU A 59 -25.16 11.25 -7.76
C LEU A 59 -24.71 10.52 -6.50
N ASN A 60 -23.46 10.08 -6.49
CA ASN A 60 -22.81 9.58 -5.28
C ASN A 60 -22.22 10.78 -4.52
N THR A 61 -22.61 10.98 -3.26
CA THR A 61 -22.01 12.01 -2.39
C THR A 61 -20.63 11.57 -1.92
N HIS A 62 -20.52 10.31 -1.51
CA HIS A 62 -19.27 9.67 -1.12
C HIS A 62 -19.39 8.17 -1.28
N SER A 63 -18.26 7.47 -1.16
CA SER A 63 -18.21 6.02 -1.21
C SER A 63 -17.21 5.52 -0.20
N THR A 64 -17.51 4.39 0.41
CA THR A 64 -16.58 3.70 1.31
C THR A 64 -16.07 2.46 0.61
N ILE A 65 -14.80 2.16 0.79
CA ILE A 65 -14.18 0.92 0.33
C ILE A 65 -13.46 0.25 1.49
N GLN A 66 -13.65 -1.05 1.62
CA GLN A 66 -12.94 -1.90 2.56
C GLN A 66 -12.24 -3.02 1.79
N ILE A 67 -10.93 -3.13 1.95
CA ILE A 67 -10.15 -4.24 1.37
C ILE A 67 -10.33 -5.45 2.30
N LEU A 68 -10.87 -6.54 1.77
CA LEU A 68 -11.14 -7.76 2.54
C LEU A 68 -10.07 -8.82 2.31
N LYS A 69 -9.71 -9.08 1.04
CA LYS A 69 -8.71 -10.08 0.67
C LYS A 69 -8.23 -9.92 -0.77
N VAL A 70 -7.01 -10.37 -1.00
CA VAL A 70 -6.47 -10.60 -2.34
C VAL A 70 -6.33 -12.11 -2.55
N LEU A 71 -7.07 -12.65 -3.52
CA LEU A 71 -7.02 -14.05 -3.93
C LEU A 71 -5.65 -14.41 -4.52
N GLN A 72 -5.09 -15.51 -4.02
CA GLN A 72 -4.01 -16.22 -4.68
C GLN A 72 -4.55 -17.02 -5.87
N PRO A 73 -3.72 -17.32 -6.89
CA PRO A 73 -4.14 -18.12 -8.05
C PRO A 73 -4.89 -19.41 -7.67
N LYS A 74 -4.39 -20.14 -6.65
CA LYS A 74 -5.01 -21.38 -6.14
C LYS A 74 -6.41 -21.20 -5.56
N GLN A 75 -6.74 -20.00 -5.07
CA GLN A 75 -8.06 -19.67 -4.53
C GLN A 75 -9.01 -19.23 -5.64
N PHE A 76 -8.48 -18.84 -6.80
CA PHE A 76 -9.29 -18.50 -7.96
C PHE A 76 -9.86 -19.77 -8.61
N GLY A 77 -9.05 -20.80 -8.85
CA GLY A 77 -9.51 -22.07 -9.41
C GLY A 77 -8.38 -22.90 -10.01
N THR A 78 -8.73 -24.04 -10.59
CA THR A 78 -7.76 -24.95 -11.23
C THR A 78 -7.30 -24.43 -12.60
N ASN A 79 -8.19 -23.78 -13.36
CA ASN A 79 -7.88 -23.18 -14.65
C ASN A 79 -8.03 -21.65 -14.59
N LEU A 80 -6.89 -20.94 -14.61
CA LEU A 80 -6.86 -19.48 -14.52
C LEU A 80 -7.40 -18.77 -15.77
N ASN A 81 -7.43 -19.47 -16.90
CA ASN A 81 -7.93 -18.94 -18.18
C ASN A 81 -9.42 -19.20 -18.39
N GLN A 82 -10.05 -20.05 -17.56
CA GLN A 82 -11.48 -20.31 -17.65
C GLN A 82 -12.27 -19.13 -17.08
N PRO A 83 -13.15 -18.48 -17.86
CA PRO A 83 -13.99 -17.41 -17.35
C PRO A 83 -14.95 -17.93 -16.27
N LYS A 84 -15.11 -17.14 -15.22
CA LYS A 84 -16.18 -17.30 -14.24
C LYS A 84 -17.31 -16.34 -14.56
N ASN A 85 -18.54 -16.81 -14.48
CA ASN A 85 -19.69 -15.92 -14.61
C ASN A 85 -19.79 -15.03 -13.38
N PHE A 86 -20.19 -13.78 -13.58
CA PHE A 86 -20.58 -12.89 -12.48
C PHE A 86 -21.81 -13.46 -11.74
N SER A 87 -21.93 -13.13 -10.45
CA SER A 87 -23.12 -13.49 -9.64
C SER A 87 -24.40 -12.78 -10.07
N ALA A 88 -24.31 -11.67 -10.82
CA ALA A 88 -25.43 -10.95 -11.38
C ALA A 88 -25.24 -10.71 -12.89
N PRO A 89 -26.33 -10.48 -13.67
CA PRO A 89 -26.22 -10.19 -15.10
C PRO A 89 -25.32 -8.99 -15.36
N PHE A 90 -24.31 -9.18 -16.20
CA PHE A 90 -23.34 -8.16 -16.59
C PHE A 90 -22.84 -8.43 -18.02
N ASP A 91 -22.31 -7.41 -18.69
CA ASP A 91 -21.64 -7.54 -19.98
C ASP A 91 -20.18 -7.01 -19.85
N PRO A 92 -19.16 -7.88 -19.98
CA PRO A 92 -19.24 -9.31 -20.31
C PRO A 92 -19.85 -10.17 -19.20
N ILE A 93 -20.37 -11.35 -19.57
CA ILE A 93 -21.02 -12.30 -18.64
C ILE A 93 -20.08 -12.83 -17.53
N GLY A 94 -18.77 -12.70 -17.73
CA GLY A 94 -17.79 -13.24 -16.81
C GLY A 94 -16.40 -12.64 -16.96
N TYR A 95 -15.48 -13.13 -16.14
CA TYR A 95 -14.11 -12.64 -16.02
C TYR A 95 -13.14 -13.80 -15.75
N THR A 96 -11.89 -13.63 -16.18
CA THR A 96 -10.80 -14.59 -15.93
C THR A 96 -9.95 -14.18 -14.72
N TYR A 97 -8.98 -15.02 -14.34
CA TYR A 97 -8.00 -14.63 -13.31
C TYR A 97 -7.19 -13.40 -13.73
N TRP A 98 -6.92 -13.25 -15.03
CA TRP A 98 -6.16 -12.12 -15.56
C TRP A 98 -6.93 -10.81 -15.45
N ASP A 99 -8.25 -10.83 -15.68
CA ASP A 99 -9.10 -9.65 -15.46
C ASP A 99 -9.14 -9.25 -13.98
N TYR A 100 -9.10 -10.24 -13.07
CA TYR A 100 -8.97 -10.00 -11.63
C TYR A 100 -7.61 -9.40 -11.25
N VAL A 101 -6.51 -9.84 -11.88
CA VAL A 101 -5.19 -9.23 -11.71
C VAL A 101 -5.18 -7.80 -12.25
N ASP A 102 -5.76 -7.55 -13.42
CA ASP A 102 -5.90 -6.20 -13.99
C ASP A 102 -6.71 -5.28 -13.06
N ALA A 103 -7.79 -5.78 -12.46
CA ALA A 103 -8.60 -5.04 -11.49
C ALA A 103 -7.74 -4.57 -10.30
N TRP A 104 -6.94 -5.45 -9.73
CA TRP A 104 -6.01 -5.10 -8.64
C TRP A 104 -4.87 -4.20 -9.08
N MET A 105 -4.32 -4.38 -10.28
CA MET A 105 -3.29 -3.49 -10.82
C MET A 105 -3.81 -2.05 -10.99
N ASN A 106 -5.05 -1.90 -11.48
CA ASN A 106 -5.70 -0.59 -11.57
C ASN A 106 -6.00 -0.02 -10.18
N PHE A 107 -6.38 -0.87 -9.22
CA PHE A 107 -6.61 -0.47 -7.85
C PHE A 107 -5.33 0.01 -7.15
N VAL A 108 -4.21 -0.71 -7.31
CA VAL A 108 -2.90 -0.31 -6.77
C VAL A 108 -2.44 1.01 -7.38
N LYS A 109 -2.59 1.21 -8.69
CA LYS A 109 -2.31 2.53 -9.29
C LYS A 109 -3.17 3.62 -8.64
N TRP A 110 -4.47 3.38 -8.47
CA TRP A 110 -5.34 4.34 -7.77
C TRP A 110 -4.87 4.59 -6.34
N TRP A 111 -4.47 3.55 -5.62
CA TRP A 111 -3.91 3.66 -4.27
C TRP A 111 -2.62 4.49 -4.25
N ASP A 112 -1.69 4.27 -5.18
CA ASP A 112 -0.42 5.00 -5.23
C ASP A 112 -0.65 6.52 -5.46
N PHE A 113 -1.71 6.89 -6.19
CA PHE A 113 -2.03 8.30 -6.47
C PHE A 113 -2.97 8.96 -5.45
N PHE A 114 -3.88 8.21 -4.83
CA PHE A 114 -4.99 8.75 -4.02
C PHE A 114 -5.12 8.11 -2.63
N GLY A 115 -4.25 7.15 -2.33
CA GLY A 115 -4.15 6.50 -1.05
C GLY A 115 -3.54 7.42 0.01
N PRO A 116 -3.43 6.90 1.24
CA PRO A 116 -2.81 7.62 2.34
C PRO A 116 -1.30 7.71 2.12
N ASN A 117 -0.70 8.86 2.44
CA ASN A 117 0.75 9.04 2.42
C ASN A 117 1.30 9.16 3.86
N SER A 118 2.62 9.08 4.03
CA SER A 118 3.24 9.14 5.37
C SER A 118 3.06 10.48 6.07
N GLU A 119 2.70 11.53 5.34
CA GLU A 119 2.57 12.88 5.90
C GLU A 119 1.34 12.99 6.82
N ILE A 120 0.26 12.25 6.51
CA ILE A 120 -0.94 12.18 7.36
C ILE A 120 -0.81 11.19 8.54
N TYR A 121 0.34 10.56 8.77
CA TYR A 121 0.48 9.54 9.81
C TYR A 121 0.78 10.17 11.17
N PRO A 122 -0.07 9.96 12.19
CA PRO A 122 0.32 10.19 13.57
C PRO A 122 1.55 9.36 13.93
N GLU A 123 2.31 9.80 14.91
CA GLU A 123 3.57 9.18 15.33
C GLU A 123 3.45 7.66 15.55
N GLN A 124 2.40 7.20 16.23
CA GLN A 124 2.17 5.77 16.48
C GLN A 124 1.95 4.97 15.18
N VAL A 125 1.23 5.56 14.23
CA VAL A 125 0.96 4.93 12.93
C VAL A 125 2.24 4.85 12.11
N GLN A 126 3.05 5.91 12.13
CA GLN A 126 4.34 5.97 11.46
C GLN A 126 5.32 4.92 12.02
N GLN A 127 5.47 4.87 13.35
CA GLN A 127 6.33 3.87 14.01
C GLN A 127 5.86 2.43 13.72
N GLY A 128 4.56 2.18 13.79
CA GLY A 128 3.95 0.89 13.44
C GLY A 128 4.21 0.52 11.98
N PHE A 129 4.05 1.48 11.06
CA PHE A 129 4.29 1.26 9.64
C PHE A 129 5.77 0.99 9.33
N ASP A 130 6.69 1.67 10.01
CA ASP A 130 8.13 1.41 9.87
C ASP A 130 8.51 0.02 10.39
N GLN A 131 7.94 -0.40 11.51
CA GLN A 131 8.07 -1.79 12.00
C GLN A 131 7.50 -2.78 10.97
N PHE A 132 6.34 -2.46 10.36
CA PHE A 132 5.69 -3.31 9.38
C PHE A 132 6.56 -3.47 8.12
N LYS A 133 7.03 -2.37 7.53
CA LYS A 133 7.93 -2.39 6.36
C LYS A 133 9.20 -3.21 6.59
N ARG A 134 9.78 -3.15 7.78
CA ARG A 134 10.99 -3.93 8.13
C ARG A 134 10.72 -5.45 8.13
N MET A 135 9.53 -5.85 8.56
CA MET A 135 9.14 -7.25 8.71
C MET A 135 8.44 -7.82 7.48
N PHE A 136 7.89 -6.98 6.60
CA PHE A 136 7.08 -7.40 5.47
C PHE A 136 7.92 -7.86 4.27
N ASN A 137 7.53 -8.98 3.65
CA ASN A 137 8.16 -9.46 2.41
C ASN A 137 7.67 -8.68 1.19
N SER A 138 8.20 -7.48 0.97
CA SER A 138 7.87 -6.63 -0.18
C SER A 138 8.35 -7.18 -1.52
N GLN A 139 9.31 -8.12 -1.53
CA GLN A 139 9.86 -8.68 -2.77
C GLN A 139 8.92 -9.71 -3.41
N GLU A 140 8.26 -10.53 -2.59
CA GLU A 140 7.33 -11.55 -3.08
C GLU A 140 5.88 -11.05 -3.13
N SER A 141 5.53 -10.05 -2.31
CA SER A 141 4.19 -9.49 -2.29
C SER A 141 3.94 -8.57 -3.47
N ARG A 142 2.87 -8.82 -4.21
CA ARG A 142 2.33 -7.88 -5.22
C ARG A 142 1.59 -6.70 -4.61
N ILE A 143 1.30 -6.77 -3.31
CA ILE A 143 0.54 -5.75 -2.60
C ILE A 143 1.55 -4.84 -1.90
N PRO A 144 1.47 -3.51 -2.13
CA PRO A 144 2.29 -2.53 -1.43
C PRO A 144 2.19 -2.67 0.10
N ALA A 145 3.29 -2.36 0.80
CA ALA A 145 3.39 -2.58 2.24
C ALA A 145 2.41 -1.72 3.05
N ASP A 146 2.21 -0.47 2.62
CA ASP A 146 1.24 0.48 3.16
C ASP A 146 -0.20 0.01 2.95
N MET A 147 -0.56 -0.45 1.75
CA MET A 147 -1.87 -1.02 1.47
C MET A 147 -2.14 -2.27 2.32
N MET A 148 -1.16 -3.15 2.46
CA MET A 148 -1.27 -4.33 3.32
C MET A 148 -1.41 -3.92 4.79
N TYR A 149 -0.64 -2.95 5.25
CA TYR A 149 -0.72 -2.44 6.62
C TYR A 149 -2.10 -1.85 6.91
N PHE A 150 -2.59 -0.95 6.06
CA PHE A 150 -3.90 -0.31 6.24
C PHE A 150 -5.04 -1.34 6.26
N SER A 151 -5.03 -2.30 5.34
CA SER A 151 -6.05 -3.35 5.31
C SER A 151 -5.97 -4.30 6.50
N SER A 152 -4.75 -4.67 6.93
CA SER A 152 -4.53 -5.61 8.03
C SER A 152 -4.93 -5.05 9.39
N PHE A 153 -4.76 -3.74 9.58
CA PHE A 153 -5.09 -3.04 10.82
C PHE A 153 -6.38 -2.23 10.74
N ALA A 154 -7.14 -2.35 9.65
CA ALA A 154 -8.39 -1.63 9.42
C ALA A 154 -8.26 -0.09 9.55
N LEU A 155 -7.10 0.44 9.20
CA LEU A 155 -6.88 1.88 9.15
C LEU A 155 -7.70 2.49 8.01
N SER A 156 -8.31 3.64 8.30
CA SER A 156 -9.18 4.35 7.37
C SER A 156 -8.67 5.75 7.12
N TRP A 157 -8.74 6.19 5.86
CA TRP A 157 -8.47 7.56 5.47
C TRP A 157 -9.63 8.09 4.62
N ILE A 158 -9.76 9.41 4.61
CA ILE A 158 -10.66 10.16 3.76
C ILE A 158 -9.81 10.64 2.60
N PHE A 159 -10.28 10.35 1.39
CA PHE A 159 -9.81 11.00 0.18
C PHE A 159 -10.94 11.85 -0.38
N SER A 160 -10.63 13.10 -0.71
CA SER A 160 -11.51 13.96 -1.48
C SER A 160 -10.70 14.71 -2.53
N TRP A 161 -11.37 15.19 -3.57
CA TRP A 161 -10.69 15.96 -4.61
C TRP A 161 -11.65 16.97 -5.22
N GLN A 162 -11.10 18.06 -5.76
CA GLN A 162 -11.85 19.04 -6.52
C GLN A 162 -11.07 19.50 -7.74
N TYR A 163 -11.78 19.93 -8.78
CA TYR A 163 -11.13 20.61 -9.89
C TYR A 163 -10.83 22.06 -9.51
N LYS A 164 -9.63 22.53 -9.81
CA LYS A 164 -9.31 23.96 -9.81
C LYS A 164 -8.51 24.32 -11.06
N TYR A 165 -8.52 25.60 -11.39
CA TYR A 165 -7.60 26.15 -12.35
C TYR A 165 -6.27 26.45 -11.68
N GLY A 166 -5.17 25.99 -12.28
CA GLY A 166 -3.82 26.35 -11.88
C GLY A 166 -3.61 27.85 -12.08
N LYS A 167 -2.76 28.45 -11.24
CA LYS A 167 -2.35 29.84 -11.42
C LYS A 167 -1.46 29.93 -12.67
N THR A 168 -1.75 30.87 -13.56
CA THR A 168 -0.89 31.20 -14.70
C THR A 168 -0.13 32.47 -14.40
N GLU A 169 1.19 32.45 -14.56
CA GLU A 169 2.03 33.64 -14.40
C GLU A 169 1.77 34.70 -15.48
N SER A 170 1.27 34.28 -16.66
CA SER A 170 0.98 35.16 -17.78
C SER A 170 -0.53 35.25 -18.09
N ASN A 171 -1.03 36.48 -18.29
CA ASN A 171 -2.42 36.73 -18.69
C ASN A 171 -2.77 36.21 -20.10
N LYS A 172 -1.77 35.75 -20.88
CA LYS A 172 -1.96 35.25 -22.25
C LYS A 172 -2.16 33.73 -22.31
N GLN A 173 -1.98 33.02 -21.20
CA GLN A 173 -2.12 31.57 -21.15
C GLN A 173 -3.45 31.18 -20.49
N PHE A 174 -4.21 30.29 -21.13
CA PHE A 174 -5.38 29.71 -20.47
C PHE A 174 -4.91 28.85 -19.29
N PRO A 175 -5.55 28.98 -18.12
CA PRO A 175 -5.16 28.20 -16.96
C PRO A 175 -5.28 26.70 -17.22
N SER A 176 -4.34 25.94 -16.65
CA SER A 176 -4.40 24.49 -16.64
C SER A 176 -5.53 24.05 -15.73
N LEU A 177 -6.32 23.07 -16.19
CA LEU A 177 -7.29 22.41 -15.33
C LEU A 177 -6.56 21.35 -14.52
N GLN A 178 -6.59 21.47 -13.19
CA GLN A 178 -5.90 20.60 -12.27
C GLN A 178 -6.90 19.93 -11.31
N ARG A 179 -6.51 18.76 -10.80
CA ARG A 179 -7.20 18.10 -9.67
C ARG A 179 -6.38 18.35 -8.41
N HIS A 180 -6.99 18.99 -7.42
CA HIS A 180 -6.42 19.07 -6.08
C HIS A 180 -6.97 17.91 -5.26
N ALA A 181 -6.06 17.04 -4.82
CA ALA A 181 -6.36 15.95 -3.91
C ALA A 181 -6.20 16.43 -2.46
N PHE A 182 -7.08 15.94 -1.59
CA PHE A 182 -7.03 16.14 -0.15
C PHE A 182 -7.13 14.77 0.50
N ILE A 183 -6.18 14.47 1.37
CA ILE A 183 -6.14 13.25 2.15
C ILE A 183 -6.12 13.59 3.63
N LYS A 184 -6.84 12.80 4.43
CA LYS A 184 -6.90 12.94 5.87
C LYS A 184 -7.07 11.58 6.53
N LEU A 185 -6.29 11.27 7.55
CA LEU A 185 -6.50 10.04 8.32
C LEU A 185 -7.80 10.15 9.15
N TRP A 186 -8.59 9.06 9.19
CA TRP A 186 -9.83 9.06 9.97
C TRP A 186 -9.51 8.96 11.46
N ASN A 187 -9.61 10.09 12.17
CA ASN A 187 -9.20 10.23 13.57
C ASN A 187 -10.09 9.50 14.60
N GLN A 188 -11.23 8.93 14.21
CA GLN A 188 -12.03 8.11 15.14
C GLN A 188 -11.45 6.71 15.35
N PHE A 189 -10.36 6.36 14.67
CA PHE A 189 -9.72 5.06 14.81
C PHE A 189 -8.78 5.02 16.02
N ASP A 190 -8.84 3.94 16.80
CA ASP A 190 -7.93 3.71 17.93
C ASP A 190 -6.53 3.32 17.43
N THR A 191 -5.62 4.29 17.41
CA THR A 191 -4.22 4.11 16.97
C THR A 191 -3.41 3.17 17.87
N SER A 192 -3.90 2.81 19.07
CA SER A 192 -3.18 1.91 19.96
C SER A 192 -3.04 0.48 19.38
N ASN A 193 -3.94 0.10 18.47
CA ASN A 193 -3.92 -1.22 17.83
C ASN A 193 -2.91 -1.34 16.68
N VAL A 194 -2.27 -0.25 16.29
CA VAL A 194 -1.29 -0.24 15.19
C VAL A 194 0.14 0.00 15.64
N ALA A 195 0.37 0.05 16.96
CA ALA A 195 1.70 0.21 17.53
C ALA A 195 2.66 -0.93 17.10
N PRO A 196 3.99 -0.70 17.14
CA PRO A 196 4.99 -1.68 16.74
C PRO A 196 4.85 -3.07 17.37
N ASP A 197 4.41 -3.16 18.62
CA ASP A 197 4.22 -4.44 19.29
C ASP A 197 3.02 -5.23 18.75
N LYS A 198 1.95 -4.52 18.34
CA LYS A 198 0.79 -5.13 17.67
C LYS A 198 1.17 -5.65 16.29
N VAL A 199 2.05 -4.92 15.59
CA VAL A 199 2.63 -5.37 14.32
C VAL A 199 3.38 -6.69 14.47
N LYS A 200 4.24 -6.82 15.49
CA LYS A 200 4.96 -8.08 15.76
C LYS A 200 4.00 -9.24 16.01
N ILE A 201 2.96 -9.02 16.82
CA ILE A 201 1.91 -10.02 17.10
C ILE A 201 1.19 -10.42 15.80
N TRP A 202 0.88 -9.46 14.93
CA TRP A 202 0.22 -9.75 13.65
C TRP A 202 1.06 -10.65 12.74
N PHE A 203 2.38 -10.41 12.65
CA PHE A 203 3.28 -11.26 11.86
C PHE A 203 3.43 -12.67 12.45
N GLN A 204 3.34 -12.84 13.77
CA GLN A 204 3.29 -14.16 14.40
C GLN A 204 2.05 -14.96 13.95
N ALA A 205 0.91 -14.28 13.80
CA ALA A 205 -0.32 -14.88 13.27
C ALA A 205 -0.28 -15.07 11.73
N HIS A 206 0.57 -14.34 11.01
CA HIS A 206 0.66 -14.36 9.54
C HIS A 206 2.10 -14.56 9.03
N PRO A 207 2.76 -15.68 9.37
CA PRO A 207 4.17 -15.91 9.05
C PRO A 207 4.45 -15.91 7.53
N LYS A 208 3.44 -16.17 6.70
CA LYS A 208 3.53 -16.15 5.23
C LYS A 208 3.91 -14.78 4.63
N PHE A 209 3.71 -13.69 5.37
CA PHE A 209 4.06 -12.33 4.92
C PHE A 209 5.36 -11.84 5.54
N LEU A 210 5.94 -12.60 6.46
CA LEU A 210 7.21 -12.25 7.07
C LEU A 210 8.31 -12.34 6.02
N LYS A 211 9.14 -11.30 5.94
CA LYS A 211 10.35 -11.29 5.13
C LYS A 211 11.22 -12.46 5.56
N ALA A 212 11.67 -13.24 4.58
CA ALA A 212 12.69 -14.25 4.83
C ALA A 212 13.90 -13.58 5.48
N THR A 213 14.38 -14.17 6.57
CA THR A 213 15.61 -13.74 7.22
C THR A 213 16.73 -13.74 6.18
N ASP A 214 17.56 -12.69 6.17
CA ASP A 214 18.70 -12.63 5.25
C ASP A 214 19.60 -13.85 5.43
N LEU A 215 20.39 -14.19 4.40
CA LEU A 215 21.20 -15.42 4.41
C LEU A 215 22.16 -15.44 5.59
N GLU A 216 22.77 -14.31 5.94
CA GLU A 216 23.73 -14.19 7.04
C GLU A 216 23.05 -14.42 8.39
N THR A 217 21.93 -13.76 8.65
CA THR A 217 21.15 -13.96 9.88
C THR A 217 20.59 -15.38 9.95
N SER A 218 20.20 -15.99 8.83
CA SER A 218 19.73 -17.39 8.78
C SER A 218 20.86 -18.36 9.15
N LEU A 219 22.05 -18.15 8.61
CA LEU A 219 23.24 -18.93 8.96
C LEU A 219 23.60 -18.74 10.44
N PHE A 220 23.56 -17.51 10.93
CA PHE A 220 23.79 -17.18 12.34
C PHE A 220 22.78 -17.86 13.26
N LEU A 221 21.48 -17.79 12.95
CA LEU A 221 20.42 -18.41 13.76
C LEU A 221 20.53 -19.94 13.75
N ASN A 222 20.85 -20.53 12.59
CA ASN A 222 21.09 -21.97 12.49
C ASN A 222 22.27 -22.37 13.39
N LYS A 223 23.38 -21.63 13.32
CA LYS A 223 24.55 -21.88 14.16
C LYS A 223 24.27 -21.69 15.65
N LYS A 224 23.58 -20.60 16.02
CA LYS A 224 23.12 -20.37 17.40
C LYS A 224 22.28 -21.54 17.91
N SER A 225 21.38 -22.07 17.08
CA SER A 225 20.56 -23.25 17.41
C SER A 225 21.41 -24.50 17.62
N GLN A 226 22.38 -24.76 16.73
CA GLN A 226 23.31 -25.89 16.87
C GLN A 226 24.13 -25.80 18.17
N LEU A 227 24.66 -24.62 18.49
CA LEU A 227 25.41 -24.38 19.73
C LEU A 227 24.52 -24.56 20.97
N ALA A 228 23.29 -24.05 20.94
CA ALA A 228 22.34 -24.23 22.05
C ALA A 228 21.97 -25.71 22.25
N ALA A 229 21.72 -26.46 21.17
CA ALA A 229 21.45 -27.90 21.23
C ALA A 229 22.66 -28.69 21.75
N PHE A 230 23.88 -28.33 21.31
CA PHE A 230 25.11 -28.93 21.78
C PHE A 230 25.32 -28.70 23.28
N LEU A 231 25.13 -27.47 23.77
CA LEU A 231 25.20 -27.16 25.21
C LEU A 231 24.12 -27.91 26.00
N ALA A 232 22.89 -27.95 25.50
CA ALA A 232 21.78 -28.65 26.14
C ALA A 232 21.98 -30.18 26.19
N SER A 233 22.81 -30.75 25.31
CA SER A 233 23.13 -32.19 25.32
C SER A 233 24.02 -32.64 26.49
N SER A 234 24.59 -31.70 27.25
CA SER A 234 25.50 -31.96 28.36
C SER A 234 24.77 -32.58 29.55
N ARG A 235 25.25 -33.74 30.04
CA ARG A 235 24.60 -34.50 31.15
C ARG A 235 25.28 -34.34 32.50
N SER A 236 26.42 -33.66 32.55
CA SER A 236 27.18 -33.36 33.77
C SER A 236 27.84 -31.99 33.69
N LYS A 237 28.21 -31.43 34.85
CA LYS A 237 28.90 -30.14 34.93
C LYS A 237 30.24 -30.14 34.17
N GLU A 238 30.96 -31.26 34.20
CA GLU A 238 32.25 -31.44 33.50
C GLU A 238 32.04 -31.50 31.99
N SER A 239 31.04 -32.24 31.51
CA SER A 239 30.70 -32.29 30.09
C SER A 239 30.28 -30.92 29.55
N LEU A 240 29.50 -30.16 30.35
CA LEU A 240 29.09 -28.80 30.00
C LEU A 240 30.31 -27.86 29.92
N ALA A 241 31.22 -27.93 30.89
CA ALA A 241 32.43 -27.12 30.88
C ALA A 241 33.34 -27.43 29.68
N LYS A 242 33.42 -28.70 29.28
CA LYS A 242 34.15 -29.12 28.07
C LYS A 242 33.49 -28.58 26.81
N ASN A 243 32.17 -28.78 26.66
CA ASN A 243 31.40 -28.30 25.52
C ASN A 243 31.49 -26.77 25.38
N LEU A 244 31.43 -26.03 26.50
CA LEU A 244 31.58 -24.57 26.49
C LEU A 244 32.95 -24.13 25.97
N LYS A 245 34.03 -24.80 26.38
CA LYS A 245 35.38 -24.50 25.89
C LYS A 245 35.51 -24.73 24.38
N GLU A 246 34.91 -25.81 23.87
CA GLU A 246 34.92 -26.13 22.45
C GLU A 246 34.13 -25.07 21.63
N VAL A 247 32.95 -24.66 22.11
CA VAL A 247 32.18 -23.58 21.50
C VAL A 247 32.98 -22.27 21.44
N LEU A 248 33.69 -21.91 22.51
CA LEU A 248 34.52 -20.70 22.54
C LEU A 248 35.67 -20.76 21.52
N GLN A 249 36.34 -21.91 21.37
CA GLN A 249 37.40 -22.08 20.35
C GLN A 249 36.85 -21.92 18.93
N ILE A 250 35.68 -22.52 18.64
CA ILE A 250 35.04 -22.41 17.32
C ILE A 250 34.68 -20.95 16.98
N LEU A 251 34.28 -20.15 17.98
CA LEU A 251 33.96 -18.74 17.79
C LEU A 251 35.20 -17.86 17.60
N GLN A 252 36.28 -18.13 18.33
CA GLN A 252 37.55 -17.39 18.19
C GLN A 252 38.17 -17.56 16.80
N GLN A 253 38.20 -18.78 16.27
CA GLN A 253 38.72 -19.04 14.92
C GLN A 253 37.97 -18.27 13.83
N GLN A 254 36.68 -18.00 14.00
CA GLN A 254 35.87 -17.27 13.02
C GLN A 254 36.01 -15.74 13.12
N GLN A 255 36.27 -15.20 14.31
CA GLN A 255 36.52 -13.77 14.47
C GLN A 255 37.84 -13.35 13.81
N GLU A 256 38.84 -14.22 13.81
CA GLU A 256 40.12 -14.00 13.14
C GLU A 256 39.98 -13.96 11.60
N GLU A 257 39.01 -14.69 11.03
CA GLU A 257 38.73 -14.68 9.58
C GLU A 257 37.91 -13.47 9.11
N GLY A 258 37.08 -12.86 9.98
CA GLY A 258 36.09 -11.83 9.60
C GLY A 258 36.54 -10.36 9.73
N SER A 259 37.69 -10.06 10.36
CA SER A 259 38.08 -8.68 10.70
C SER A 259 38.63 -7.82 9.53
N SER A 260 38.56 -8.27 8.28
CA SER A 260 39.23 -7.59 7.15
C SER A 260 38.36 -6.74 6.23
N SER A 261 37.04 -6.63 6.40
CA SER A 261 36.24 -5.80 5.49
C SER A 261 35.02 -5.20 6.16
N ASN A 262 35.05 -3.90 6.46
CA ASN A 262 33.88 -3.02 6.34
C ASN A 262 34.33 -1.55 6.47
N LYS A 263 34.14 -0.79 5.39
CA LYS A 263 34.38 0.64 5.28
C LYS A 263 33.28 1.29 4.43
N GLU A 264 32.84 2.44 4.94
CA GLU A 264 32.49 3.67 4.22
C GLU A 264 31.09 3.81 3.57
N ASP A 265 30.31 4.69 4.23
CA ASP A 265 29.96 6.07 3.78
C ASP A 265 28.66 6.44 3.03
N ASN A 266 27.94 7.36 3.70
CA ASN A 266 27.49 8.72 3.31
C ASN A 266 26.18 9.01 2.53
N ASN A 267 25.39 9.87 3.21
CA ASN A 267 24.67 11.09 2.77
C ASN A 267 23.69 11.05 1.57
N SER A 268 22.48 11.59 1.77
CA SER A 268 22.21 13.03 1.54
C SER A 268 20.82 13.46 2.02
N SER A 269 20.75 14.74 2.38
CA SER A 269 19.64 15.58 2.84
C SER A 269 18.68 16.01 1.73
N LYS A 270 17.44 16.39 2.10
CA LYS A 270 16.53 17.22 1.30
C LYS A 270 15.94 18.32 2.19
N GLU A 271 15.92 19.53 1.63
CA GLU A 271 15.47 20.80 2.24
C GLU A 271 13.93 20.97 2.12
N GLU A 272 13.34 21.71 3.06
CA GLU A 272 11.91 22.00 3.18
C GLU A 272 11.56 23.44 2.74
N ASP A 273 10.40 23.60 2.10
CA ASP A 273 9.86 24.85 1.52
C ASP A 273 8.96 25.61 2.54
N PRO A 274 9.11 26.94 2.74
CA PRO A 274 8.45 27.69 3.81
C PRO A 274 6.99 28.15 3.58
N PHE A 275 6.26 27.73 2.54
CA PHE A 275 4.95 28.37 2.21
C PHE A 275 3.68 27.78 2.85
N TYR A 276 3.78 26.88 3.83
CA TYR A 276 2.61 26.32 4.54
C TYR A 276 2.53 26.78 6.00
N GLN A 277 1.64 27.74 6.25
CA GLN A 277 1.12 28.07 7.57
C GLN A 277 -0.41 28.19 7.45
N ASN A 278 -1.14 27.27 8.10
CA ASN A 278 -2.59 27.01 8.11
C ASN A 278 -3.12 26.19 6.90
N GLU A 279 -3.89 25.11 7.03
CA GLU A 279 -4.77 24.65 8.11
C GLU A 279 -4.46 23.19 8.53
N ASP A 280 -4.45 22.94 9.84
CA ASP A 280 -4.06 21.68 10.46
C ASP A 280 -4.75 20.44 9.85
N ASP A 281 -3.93 19.47 9.45
CA ASP A 281 -4.23 18.08 9.06
C ASP A 281 -4.65 17.78 7.61
N CYS A 282 -4.47 18.67 6.64
CA CYS A 282 -4.72 18.33 5.24
C CYS A 282 -3.49 18.54 4.34
N PHE A 283 -3.00 17.45 3.74
CA PHE A 283 -1.93 17.50 2.74
C PHE A 283 -2.54 17.59 1.35
N GLY A 284 -2.10 18.60 0.59
CA GLY A 284 -2.43 18.76 -0.82
C GLY A 284 -1.34 18.15 -1.68
N ILE A 285 -1.62 17.02 -2.34
CA ILE A 285 -0.73 16.52 -3.39
C ILE A 285 -1.02 17.37 -4.64
N SER A 286 -0.12 18.30 -4.96
CA SER A 286 -0.17 19.05 -6.22
C SER A 286 0.44 18.20 -7.32
N ILE A 287 -0.38 17.81 -8.30
CA ILE A 287 0.08 17.09 -9.49
C ILE A 287 0.70 18.12 -10.44
N ASN A 288 1.98 18.39 -10.28
CA ASN A 288 2.84 19.02 -11.28
C ASN A 288 4.24 18.39 -11.12
N ASP A 289 4.76 17.87 -12.23
CA ASP A 289 6.17 17.60 -12.58
C ASP A 289 6.26 16.25 -13.32
N ASP A 290 5.81 16.30 -14.59
CA ASP A 290 6.55 15.92 -15.81
C ASP A 290 5.62 16.06 -17.04
#